data_AF-A0A3M0XQV9-F1
#
_entry.id   AF-A0A3M0XQV9-F1
#
_cell.length_a   1.000
_cell.length_b   1.000
_cell.length_c   1.000
_cell.angle_alpha   90.00
_cell.angle_beta   90.00
_cell.angle_gamma   90.00
#
_symmetry.space_group_name_H-M   'P 1'
#
loop_
_entity.id
_entity.type
_entity.pdbx_description
1 polymer ?
#
loop_
_entity_poly.entity_id
_entity_poly.type
_entity_poly.pdbx_seq_one_letter_code
_entity_poly.pdbx_strand_id
1 'polypeptide(L)'
;MTEQNTHHPNAALVGKAGELKDIAPKRAAELLREGLYGMGSEVSLEQQAAWRGSWPHIQALLAKLPDDVWAIFEYRLPMSHQRIDLLLLGQNQKGPQAVVIELKGWRSVQDLGHGVVQADGEPHTHPDIQAQDYVAKLRFTHSEASRYTFHGVAWLYNLSRNPCGALNFLYSQAFCASETQNLADFLQSILPGGIDKASAQAFLDGTYVQTHELLQAIADNAAKIKQGAIEALCADGFAPSDEQSRVIAAVINSLKTGEKAVHLVEGGPGSGKTY
;
A
#
# COMPACT_ATOMS: atom_id res chain seq x y z
N MET A 1 4.16 4.36 32.05
CA MET A 1 5.40 3.75 31.51
C MET A 1 5.10 3.39 30.07
N THR A 2 5.47 4.28 29.15
CA THR A 2 5.26 4.08 27.70
C THR A 2 6.36 3.16 27.19
N GLU A 3 6.01 1.95 26.74
CA GLU A 3 6.93 1.11 25.96
C GLU A 3 7.45 1.95 24.78
N GLN A 4 8.77 1.93 24.60
CA GLN A 4 9.47 2.71 23.59
C GLN A 4 8.97 2.30 22.20
N ASN A 5 8.64 3.28 21.36
CA ASN A 5 8.53 3.08 19.91
C ASN A 5 9.84 2.44 19.43
N THR A 6 9.80 1.15 19.12
CA THR A 6 10.96 0.42 18.62
C THR A 6 11.06 0.66 17.12
N HIS A 7 12.08 1.40 16.69
CA HIS A 7 12.45 1.46 15.29
C HIS A 7 12.70 0.04 14.77
N HIS A 8 12.00 -0.35 13.70
CA HIS A 8 12.12 -1.67 13.08
C HIS A 8 12.84 -1.54 11.73
N PRO A 9 13.74 -2.46 11.34
CA PRO A 9 14.44 -2.40 10.05
C PRO A 9 13.51 -2.43 8.81
N ASN A 10 12.25 -2.83 9.00
CA ASN A 10 11.25 -3.00 7.94
C ASN A 10 10.04 -2.07 8.08
N ALA A 11 9.95 -1.20 9.09
CA ALA A 11 8.81 -0.30 9.27
C ALA A 11 9.21 0.98 10.00
N ALA A 12 8.65 2.12 9.59
CA ALA A 12 9.00 3.41 10.17
C ALA A 12 8.36 3.63 11.54
N LEU A 13 7.10 3.23 11.71
CA LEU A 13 6.37 3.34 12.96
C LEU A 13 5.48 2.10 13.15
N VAL A 14 5.54 1.53 14.34
CA VAL A 14 4.77 0.35 14.73
C VAL A 14 4.16 0.61 16.10
N GLY A 15 2.90 0.27 16.26
CA GLY A 15 2.21 0.29 17.55
C GLY A 15 0.80 -0.24 17.43
N LYS A 16 0.10 -0.36 18.55
CA LYS A 16 -1.32 -0.74 18.53
C LYS A 16 -2.18 0.49 18.29
N ALA A 17 -3.38 0.29 17.73
CA ALA A 17 -4.33 1.37 17.44
C ALA A 17 -4.61 2.23 18.68
N GLY A 18 -4.77 1.59 19.85
CA GLY A 18 -5.00 2.29 21.12
C GLY A 18 -3.82 3.14 21.60
N GLU A 19 -2.59 2.80 21.21
CA GLU A 19 -1.37 3.54 21.57
C GLU A 19 -1.13 4.72 20.60
N LEU A 20 -1.50 4.55 19.33
CA LEU A 20 -1.22 5.50 18.27
C LEU A 20 -2.33 6.56 18.07
N LYS A 21 -3.58 6.26 18.45
CA LYS A 21 -4.74 7.13 18.22
C LYS A 21 -4.62 8.54 18.82
N ASP A 22 -3.83 8.69 19.90
CA ASP A 22 -3.67 9.96 20.62
C ASP A 22 -2.39 10.73 20.25
N ILE A 23 -1.57 10.21 19.32
CA ILE A 23 -0.33 10.89 18.90
C ILE A 23 -0.65 12.10 18.04
N ALA A 24 -0.20 13.29 18.46
CA ALA A 24 -0.37 14.51 17.68
C ALA A 24 0.28 14.42 16.28
N PRO A 25 -0.31 15.01 15.22
CA PRO A 25 0.20 14.93 13.84
C PRO A 25 1.67 15.29 13.67
N LYS A 26 2.13 16.33 14.38
CA LYS A 26 3.54 16.74 14.35
C LYS A 26 4.45 15.64 14.88
N ARG A 27 4.09 15.02 16.01
CA ARG A 27 4.88 13.95 16.63
C ARG A 27 4.87 12.68 15.78
N ALA A 28 3.74 12.33 15.17
CA ALA A 28 3.66 11.20 14.27
C ALA A 28 4.58 11.36 13.04
N ALA A 29 4.56 12.53 12.41
CA ALA A 29 5.47 12.84 11.30
C ALA A 29 6.95 12.78 11.72
N GLU A 30 7.28 13.21 12.94
CA GLU A 30 8.65 13.08 13.50
C GLU A 30 9.05 11.61 13.69
N LEU A 31 8.16 10.79 14.25
CA LEU A 31 8.39 9.36 14.45
C LEU A 31 8.58 8.59 13.13
N LEU A 32 7.73 8.87 12.12
CA LEU A 32 7.86 8.29 10.79
C LEU A 32 9.19 8.70 10.13
N ARG A 33 9.58 9.96 10.27
CA ARG A 33 10.86 10.46 9.76
C ARG A 33 12.05 9.77 10.43
N GLU A 34 12.02 9.64 11.75
CA GLU A 34 13.06 8.96 12.53
C GLU A 34 13.16 7.48 12.14
N GLY A 35 12.02 6.81 11.96
CA GLY A 35 11.94 5.42 11.50
C GLY A 35 12.52 5.21 10.10
N LEU A 36 12.08 6.02 9.11
CA LEU A 36 12.62 5.93 7.75
C LEU A 36 14.12 6.23 7.69
N TYR A 37 14.60 7.19 8.48
CA TYR A 37 16.04 7.44 8.60
C TYR A 37 16.79 6.21 9.14
N GLY A 38 16.24 5.55 10.16
CA GLY A 38 16.79 4.28 10.68
C GLY A 38 16.78 3.15 9.66
N MET A 39 15.87 3.19 8.68
CA MET A 39 15.82 2.26 7.54
C MET A 39 16.77 2.64 6.39
N GLY A 40 17.56 3.70 6.55
CA GLY A 40 18.51 4.19 5.54
C GLY A 40 17.86 4.99 4.39
N SER A 41 16.64 5.50 4.60
CA SER A 41 15.93 6.33 3.63
C SER A 41 15.99 7.81 4.00
N GLU A 42 16.27 8.66 3.02
CA GLU A 42 16.07 10.11 3.17
C GLU A 42 14.59 10.47 3.00
N VAL A 43 14.15 11.51 3.73
CA VAL A 43 12.75 11.91 3.77
C VAL A 43 12.61 13.32 3.20
N SER A 44 11.82 13.46 2.13
CA SER A 44 11.54 14.76 1.53
C SER A 44 10.59 15.61 2.38
N LEU A 45 10.57 16.92 2.14
CA LEU A 45 9.60 17.83 2.77
C LEU A 45 8.16 17.49 2.35
N GLU A 46 7.97 17.05 1.11
CA GLU A 46 6.68 16.63 0.58
C GLU A 46 6.15 15.39 1.30
N GLN A 47 7.00 14.40 1.56
CA GLN A 47 6.61 13.20 2.30
C GLN A 47 6.20 13.53 3.74
N GLN A 48 6.94 14.43 4.41
CA GLN A 48 6.55 14.92 5.74
C GLN A 48 5.22 15.68 5.72
N ALA A 49 4.98 16.47 4.67
CA ALA A 49 3.72 17.18 4.50
C ALA A 49 2.56 16.19 4.24
N ALA A 50 2.78 15.15 3.44
CA ALA A 50 1.82 14.07 3.19
C ALA A 50 1.43 13.36 4.50
N TRP A 51 2.41 13.01 5.36
CA TRP A 51 2.11 12.41 6.67
C TRP A 51 1.34 13.35 7.59
N ARG A 52 1.71 14.62 7.66
CA ARG A 52 0.95 15.60 8.46
C ARG A 52 -0.48 15.77 7.96
N GLY A 53 -0.68 15.66 6.65
CA GLY A 53 -1.99 15.72 6.01
C GLY A 53 -2.84 14.48 6.25
N SER A 54 -2.26 13.28 6.18
CA SER A 54 -2.99 12.02 6.36
C SER A 54 -3.25 11.69 7.83
N TRP A 55 -2.37 12.09 8.75
CA TRP A 55 -2.43 11.65 10.15
C TRP A 55 -3.74 11.97 10.88
N PRO A 56 -4.36 13.17 10.74
CA PRO A 56 -5.65 13.43 11.37
C PRO A 56 -6.75 12.44 10.94
N HIS A 57 -6.73 12.02 9.68
CA HIS A 57 -7.66 11.01 9.17
C HIS A 57 -7.34 9.64 9.79
N ILE A 58 -6.07 9.25 9.79
CA ILE A 58 -5.58 8.01 10.42
C ILE A 58 -5.98 7.97 11.90
N GLN A 59 -5.77 9.04 12.68
CA GLN A 59 -6.18 9.09 14.09
C GLN A 59 -7.67 8.86 14.26
N ALA A 60 -8.50 9.53 13.44
CA ALA A 60 -9.95 9.35 13.48
C ALA A 60 -10.37 7.90 13.14
N LEU A 61 -9.61 7.23 12.26
CA LEU A 61 -9.80 5.81 11.95
C LEU A 61 -9.36 4.91 13.11
N LEU A 62 -8.14 5.07 13.62
CA LEU A 62 -7.58 4.26 14.71
C LEU A 62 -8.44 4.34 15.98
N ALA A 63 -9.01 5.51 16.27
CA ALA A 63 -9.93 5.70 17.41
C ALA A 63 -11.24 4.89 17.30
N LYS A 64 -11.55 4.34 16.13
CA LYS A 64 -12.73 3.48 15.87
C LYS A 64 -12.39 2.00 15.74
N LEU A 65 -11.10 1.63 15.74
CA LEU A 65 -10.66 0.24 15.67
C LEU A 65 -10.46 -0.34 17.07
N PRO A 66 -10.45 -1.67 17.24
CA PRO A 66 -10.05 -2.29 18.50
C PRO A 66 -8.63 -1.87 18.89
N ASP A 67 -8.46 -1.53 20.17
CA ASP A 67 -7.22 -0.93 20.69
C ASP A 67 -5.99 -1.83 20.53
N ASP A 68 -6.17 -3.13 20.34
CA ASP A 68 -5.12 -4.14 20.22
C ASP A 68 -4.75 -4.50 18.78
N VAL A 69 -5.44 -3.95 17.77
CA VAL A 69 -5.03 -4.07 16.35
C VAL A 69 -3.68 -3.40 16.16
N TRP A 70 -2.74 -4.09 15.52
CA TRP A 70 -1.43 -3.52 15.21
C TRP A 70 -1.51 -2.65 13.95
N ALA A 71 -0.94 -1.46 14.02
CA ALA A 71 -0.78 -0.56 12.90
C ALA A 71 0.72 -0.35 12.62
N ILE A 72 1.10 -0.64 11.38
CA ILE A 72 2.47 -0.63 10.89
C ILE A 72 2.52 0.34 9.71
N PHE A 73 3.29 1.40 9.85
CA PHE A 73 3.38 2.46 8.84
C PHE A 73 4.68 2.38 8.07
N GLU A 74 4.60 2.69 6.77
CA GLU A 74 5.74 2.67 5.84
C GLU A 74 6.48 1.33 5.89
N TYR A 75 5.72 0.22 5.83
CA TYR A 75 6.27 -1.13 5.89
C TYR A 75 6.99 -1.48 4.58
N ARG A 76 8.28 -1.75 4.63
CA ARG A 76 9.09 -2.13 3.46
C ARG A 76 8.81 -3.58 3.08
N LEU A 77 8.33 -3.76 1.85
CA LEU A 77 8.14 -5.09 1.28
C LEU A 77 9.50 -5.83 1.15
N PRO A 78 9.57 -7.13 1.46
CA PRO A 78 10.80 -7.91 1.30
C PRO A 78 11.37 -7.80 -0.13
N MET A 79 12.68 -7.56 -0.25
CA MET A 79 13.41 -7.42 -1.53
C MET A 79 12.85 -6.33 -2.49
N SER A 80 12.08 -5.37 -1.98
CA SER A 80 11.56 -4.24 -2.74
C SER A 80 11.93 -2.91 -2.06
N HIS A 81 12.05 -1.86 -2.86
CA HIS A 81 12.12 -0.48 -2.36
C HIS A 81 10.73 0.13 -2.10
N GLN A 82 9.67 -0.58 -2.48
CA GLN A 82 8.30 -0.16 -2.21
C GLN A 82 7.96 -0.33 -0.73
N ARG A 83 7.09 0.57 -0.25
CA ARG A 83 6.57 0.55 1.11
C ARG A 83 5.05 0.61 1.07
N ILE A 84 4.43 -0.07 2.02
CA ILE A 84 2.99 0.02 2.28
C ILE A 84 2.77 1.19 3.25
N ASP A 85 1.89 2.12 2.89
CA ASP A 85 1.60 3.31 3.72
C ASP A 85 1.12 2.92 5.12
N LEU A 86 0.12 2.04 5.19
CA LEU A 86 -0.43 1.50 6.43
C LEU A 86 -0.81 0.03 6.25
N LEU A 87 -0.25 -0.82 7.10
CA LEU A 87 -0.61 -2.22 7.23
C LEU A 87 -1.24 -2.45 8.61
N LEU A 88 -2.45 -3.00 8.64
CA LEU A 88 -3.12 -3.40 9.88
C LEU A 88 -3.06 -4.91 10.07
N LEU A 89 -2.63 -5.35 11.24
CA LEU A 89 -2.65 -6.77 11.63
C LEU A 89 -3.63 -7.00 12.79
N GLY A 90 -4.49 -7.98 12.60
CA GLY A 90 -5.46 -8.41 13.60
C GLY A 90 -5.93 -9.82 13.30
N GLN A 91 -7.02 -10.24 13.90
CA GLN A 91 -7.57 -11.57 13.68
C GLN A 91 -9.08 -11.57 13.77
N ASN A 92 -9.68 -12.56 13.10
CA ASN A 92 -11.08 -12.91 13.26
C ASN A 92 -11.19 -14.42 13.53
N GLN A 93 -12.41 -14.95 13.51
CA GLN A 93 -12.68 -16.38 13.77
C GLN A 93 -11.98 -17.34 12.78
N LYS A 94 -11.53 -16.84 11.62
CA LYS A 94 -10.80 -17.62 10.60
C LYS A 94 -9.27 -17.55 10.78
N GLY A 95 -8.77 -16.79 11.74
CA GLY A 95 -7.34 -16.63 12.03
C GLY A 95 -6.80 -15.23 11.69
N PRO A 96 -5.46 -15.08 11.63
CA PRO A 96 -4.80 -13.80 11.39
C PRO A 96 -5.18 -13.17 10.04
N GLN A 97 -5.35 -11.86 10.07
CA GLN A 97 -5.75 -11.03 8.93
C GLN A 97 -4.77 -9.87 8.80
N ALA A 98 -4.46 -9.50 7.56
CA ALA A 98 -3.61 -8.37 7.23
C ALA A 98 -4.34 -7.47 6.22
N VAL A 99 -4.50 -6.19 6.55
CA VAL A 99 -5.16 -5.22 5.66
C VAL A 99 -4.13 -4.19 5.20
N VAL A 100 -3.85 -4.19 3.90
CA VAL A 100 -3.01 -3.21 3.20
C VAL A 100 -3.89 -2.00 2.88
N ILE A 101 -3.52 -0.83 3.38
CA ILE A 101 -4.23 0.43 3.12
C ILE A 101 -3.27 1.36 2.35
N GLU A 102 -3.62 1.63 1.10
CA GLU A 102 -2.98 2.64 0.26
C GLU A 102 -3.62 4.02 0.50
N LEU A 103 -2.84 5.02 0.90
CA LEU A 103 -3.34 6.33 1.29
C LEU A 103 -3.07 7.36 0.19
N LYS A 104 -4.12 7.91 -0.43
CA LYS A 104 -3.97 8.98 -1.42
C LYS A 104 -4.58 10.29 -0.95
N GLY A 105 -3.74 11.30 -0.79
CA GLY A 105 -4.13 12.67 -0.41
C GLY A 105 -4.56 13.54 -1.59
N TRP A 106 -5.00 12.95 -2.69
CA TRP A 106 -5.32 13.67 -3.92
C TRP A 106 -6.56 14.54 -3.77
N ARG A 107 -6.56 15.72 -4.40
CA ARG A 107 -7.70 16.66 -4.40
C ARG A 107 -8.51 16.61 -5.68
N SER A 108 -7.90 16.14 -6.75
CA SER A 108 -8.50 15.96 -8.07
C SER A 108 -7.96 14.68 -8.70
N VAL A 109 -8.81 13.96 -9.44
CA VAL A 109 -8.40 12.74 -10.11
C VAL A 109 -9.19 12.52 -11.40
N GLN A 110 -8.50 12.01 -12.41
CA GLN A 110 -9.06 11.57 -13.68
C GLN A 110 -8.45 10.22 -14.07
N ASP A 111 -9.29 9.28 -14.49
CA ASP A 111 -8.82 8.01 -15.06
C ASP A 111 -8.26 8.25 -16.46
N LEU A 112 -7.01 7.82 -16.71
CA LEU A 112 -6.36 7.88 -18.01
C LEU A 112 -6.41 6.54 -18.76
N GLY A 113 -6.93 5.49 -18.14
CA GLY A 113 -6.95 4.12 -18.62
C GLY A 113 -5.67 3.34 -18.34
N HIS A 114 -5.71 2.03 -18.59
CA HIS A 114 -4.57 1.11 -18.43
C HIS A 114 -3.90 1.15 -17.05
N GLY A 115 -4.68 1.41 -16.00
CA GLY A 115 -4.16 1.47 -14.65
C GLY A 115 -3.38 2.73 -14.30
N VAL A 116 -3.49 3.78 -15.12
CA VAL A 116 -2.89 5.09 -14.86
C VAL A 116 -3.98 6.11 -14.60
N VAL A 117 -3.74 6.99 -13.64
CA VAL A 117 -4.62 8.11 -13.30
C VAL A 117 -3.83 9.41 -13.32
N GLN A 118 -4.48 10.51 -13.65
CA GLN A 118 -3.94 11.85 -13.41
C GLN A 118 -4.52 12.37 -12.11
N ALA A 119 -3.66 12.64 -11.13
CA ALA A 119 -4.07 13.19 -9.85
C ALA A 119 -3.29 14.48 -9.56
N ASP A 120 -4.02 15.54 -9.23
CA ASP A 120 -3.46 16.87 -8.94
C ASP A 120 -2.48 17.38 -10.02
N GLY A 121 -2.74 17.02 -11.28
CA GLY A 121 -1.96 17.40 -12.45
C GLY A 121 -0.90 16.39 -12.89
N GLU A 122 -0.54 15.42 -12.04
CA GLU A 122 0.55 14.48 -12.26
C GLU A 122 0.05 13.04 -12.53
N PRO A 123 0.75 12.25 -13.35
CA PRO A 123 0.41 10.85 -13.59
C PRO A 123 0.87 9.94 -12.44
N HIS A 124 -0.02 9.04 -12.02
CA HIS A 124 0.19 8.06 -10.95
C HIS A 124 -0.39 6.69 -11.33
N THR A 125 0.06 5.63 -10.65
CA THR A 125 -0.61 4.32 -10.72
C THR A 125 -1.98 4.41 -10.07
N HIS A 126 -2.96 3.70 -10.64
CA HIS A 126 -4.28 3.58 -10.05
C HIS A 126 -4.19 2.95 -8.65
N PRO A 127 -4.78 3.55 -7.60
CA PRO A 127 -4.61 3.07 -6.22
C PRO A 127 -5.16 1.66 -5.99
N ASP A 128 -6.18 1.24 -6.76
CA ASP A 128 -6.64 -0.17 -6.76
C ASP A 128 -5.53 -1.15 -7.12
N ILE A 129 -4.78 -0.82 -8.18
CA ILE A 129 -3.70 -1.66 -8.70
C ILE A 129 -2.54 -1.68 -7.70
N GLN A 130 -2.21 -0.54 -7.12
CA GLN A 130 -1.13 -0.45 -6.13
C GLN A 130 -1.44 -1.24 -4.85
N ALA A 131 -2.66 -1.13 -4.33
CA ALA A 131 -3.07 -1.91 -3.15
C ALA A 131 -3.02 -3.43 -3.42
N GLN A 132 -3.50 -3.88 -4.59
CA GLN A 132 -3.43 -5.29 -4.98
C GLN A 132 -2.00 -5.78 -5.21
N ASP A 133 -1.15 -4.96 -5.81
CA ASP A 133 0.26 -5.27 -6.01
C ASP A 133 0.93 -5.62 -4.68
N TYR A 134 0.68 -4.81 -3.65
CA TYR A 134 1.20 -5.04 -2.31
C TYR A 134 0.61 -6.28 -1.65
N VAL A 135 -0.71 -6.50 -1.76
CA VAL A 135 -1.38 -7.71 -1.25
C VAL A 135 -0.77 -8.97 -1.85
N ALA A 136 -0.60 -8.98 -3.17
CA ALA A 136 -0.08 -10.12 -3.88
C ALA A 136 1.42 -10.31 -3.61
N LYS A 137 2.22 -9.25 -3.53
CA LYS A 137 3.62 -9.35 -3.08
C LYS A 137 3.74 -9.93 -1.69
N LEU A 138 2.94 -9.49 -0.72
CA LEU A 138 2.93 -10.10 0.62
C LEU A 138 2.56 -11.58 0.54
N ARG A 139 1.46 -11.91 -0.14
CA ARG A 139 0.99 -13.30 -0.31
C ARG A 139 2.06 -14.20 -0.93
N PHE A 140 2.76 -13.70 -1.93
CA PHE A 140 3.67 -14.51 -2.73
C PHE A 140 5.10 -14.57 -2.20
N THR A 141 5.50 -13.54 -1.44
CA THR A 141 6.92 -13.34 -1.13
C THR A 141 7.24 -13.20 0.36
N HIS A 142 6.25 -13.19 1.25
CA HIS A 142 6.47 -12.99 2.69
C HIS A 142 6.52 -14.32 3.47
N SER A 143 7.48 -14.49 4.39
CA SER A 143 7.64 -15.74 5.15
C SER A 143 6.43 -16.14 5.99
N GLU A 144 5.68 -15.17 6.50
CA GLU A 144 4.44 -15.40 7.25
C GLU A 144 3.18 -15.49 6.37
N ALA A 145 3.29 -15.45 5.03
CA ALA A 145 2.14 -15.31 4.15
C ALA A 145 1.05 -16.36 4.37
N SER A 146 1.42 -17.62 4.60
CA SER A 146 0.47 -18.73 4.80
C SER A 146 -0.37 -18.62 6.07
N ARG A 147 0.01 -17.76 7.02
CA ARG A 147 -0.74 -17.53 8.26
C ARG A 147 -1.78 -16.43 8.15
N TYR A 148 -1.68 -15.55 7.15
CA TYR A 148 -2.49 -14.35 7.06
C TYR A 148 -3.38 -14.38 5.82
N THR A 149 -4.64 -13.97 5.99
CA THR A 149 -5.47 -13.56 4.86
C THR A 149 -5.23 -12.08 4.59
N PHE A 150 -4.84 -11.75 3.36
CA PHE A 150 -4.51 -10.39 2.95
C PHE A 150 -5.68 -9.70 2.23
N HIS A 151 -5.93 -8.43 2.58
CA HIS A 151 -6.96 -7.59 2.00
C HIS A 151 -6.36 -6.27 1.51
N GLY A 152 -6.85 -5.76 0.38
CA GLY A 152 -6.44 -4.48 -0.19
C GLY A 152 -7.52 -3.41 -0.01
N VAL A 153 -7.11 -2.23 0.44
CA VAL A 153 -7.94 -1.05 0.60
C VAL A 153 -7.25 0.16 -0.01
N ALA A 154 -7.98 0.95 -0.77
CA ALA A 154 -7.56 2.28 -1.21
C ALA A 154 -8.36 3.34 -0.45
N TRP A 155 -7.67 4.31 0.17
CA TRP A 155 -8.31 5.39 0.89
C TRP A 155 -7.89 6.76 0.35
N LEU A 156 -8.82 7.41 -0.36
CA LEU A 156 -8.64 8.72 -0.98
C LEU A 156 -9.16 9.82 -0.06
N TYR A 157 -8.40 10.11 0.98
CA TYR A 157 -8.85 10.85 2.17
C TYR A 157 -9.14 12.35 1.97
N ASN A 158 -8.85 12.91 0.79
CA ASN A 158 -9.18 14.29 0.42
C ASN A 158 -10.30 14.39 -0.64
N LEU A 159 -10.75 13.28 -1.24
CA LEU A 159 -11.84 13.26 -2.22
C LEU A 159 -13.18 13.02 -1.53
N SER A 160 -14.22 13.74 -1.95
CA SER A 160 -15.52 13.79 -1.25
C SER A 160 -16.68 13.07 -1.95
N ARG A 161 -16.47 12.52 -3.16
CA ARG A 161 -17.50 11.81 -3.94
C ARG A 161 -17.25 10.31 -3.91
N ASN A 162 -18.31 9.50 -3.89
CA ASN A 162 -18.27 8.05 -4.12
C ASN A 162 -18.82 7.74 -5.54
N PRO A 163 -18.11 6.95 -6.38
CA PRO A 163 -16.76 6.43 -6.15
C PRO A 163 -15.76 7.57 -6.01
N CYS A 164 -14.59 7.32 -5.42
CA CYS A 164 -13.60 8.36 -5.11
C CYS A 164 -13.16 9.14 -6.37
N GLY A 165 -13.87 10.23 -6.63
CA GLY A 165 -13.76 10.94 -7.91
C GLY A 165 -14.45 10.21 -9.06
N ALA A 166 -13.70 9.95 -10.13
CA ALA A 166 -14.16 9.27 -11.35
C ALA A 166 -13.50 7.90 -11.56
N LEU A 167 -12.87 7.36 -10.52
CA LEU A 167 -12.11 6.11 -10.58
C LEU A 167 -13.01 4.88 -10.43
N ASN A 168 -12.62 3.79 -11.09
CA ASN A 168 -13.27 2.49 -10.97
C ASN A 168 -12.38 1.51 -10.21
N PHE A 169 -12.93 0.84 -9.19
CA PHE A 169 -12.21 -0.13 -8.38
C PHE A 169 -12.76 -1.52 -8.63
N LEU A 170 -11.90 -2.43 -9.07
CA LEU A 170 -12.24 -3.79 -9.46
C LEU A 170 -11.82 -4.82 -8.40
N TYR A 171 -10.73 -4.57 -7.70
CA TYR A 171 -10.09 -5.59 -6.85
C TYR A 171 -10.10 -5.24 -5.37
N SER A 172 -9.89 -3.97 -5.03
CA SER A 172 -9.79 -3.46 -3.66
C SER A 172 -11.05 -2.69 -3.27
N GLN A 173 -11.36 -2.67 -1.97
CA GLN A 173 -12.38 -1.75 -1.48
C GLN A 173 -11.82 -0.32 -1.45
N ALA A 174 -12.63 0.65 -1.86
CA ALA A 174 -12.24 2.05 -1.90
C ALA A 174 -13.13 2.89 -0.99
N PHE A 175 -12.51 3.83 -0.29
CA PHE A 175 -13.19 4.76 0.59
C PHE A 175 -12.68 6.17 0.34
N CYS A 176 -13.55 7.16 0.51
CA CYS A 176 -13.20 8.57 0.33
C CYS A 176 -13.29 9.34 1.66
N ALA A 177 -13.03 10.65 1.64
CA ALA A 177 -12.94 11.50 2.84
C ALA A 177 -14.20 11.45 3.72
N SER A 178 -15.39 11.34 3.11
CA SER A 178 -16.68 11.31 3.81
C SER A 178 -17.04 9.93 4.40
N GLU A 179 -16.22 8.90 4.15
CA GLU A 179 -16.55 7.51 4.42
C GLU A 179 -15.71 6.89 5.55
N THR A 180 -15.06 7.70 6.38
CA THR A 180 -14.24 7.22 7.51
C THR A 180 -15.00 6.24 8.41
N GLN A 181 -16.31 6.45 8.63
CA GLN A 181 -17.13 5.50 9.39
C GLN A 181 -17.31 4.18 8.65
N ASN A 182 -17.65 4.23 7.35
CA ASN A 182 -17.82 3.02 6.52
C ASN A 182 -16.51 2.23 6.44
N LEU A 183 -15.37 2.91 6.30
CA LEU A 183 -14.04 2.30 6.35
C LEU A 183 -13.81 1.62 7.71
N ALA A 184 -14.10 2.30 8.81
CA ALA A 184 -13.95 1.72 10.15
C ALA A 184 -14.85 0.48 10.34
N ASP A 185 -16.10 0.52 9.88
CA ASP A 185 -17.02 -0.61 9.99
C ASP A 185 -16.54 -1.80 9.15
N PHE A 186 -16.06 -1.52 7.93
CA PHE A 186 -15.44 -2.53 7.07
C PHE A 186 -14.21 -3.16 7.73
N LEU A 187 -13.30 -2.35 8.25
CA LEU A 187 -12.09 -2.84 8.92
C LEU A 187 -12.42 -3.64 10.18
N GLN A 188 -13.39 -3.22 11.00
CA GLN A 188 -13.83 -3.98 12.18
C GLN A 188 -14.46 -5.33 11.81
N SER A 189 -15.11 -5.43 10.64
CA SER A 189 -15.63 -6.72 10.16
C SER A 189 -14.52 -7.72 9.82
N ILE A 190 -13.34 -7.23 9.41
CA ILE A 190 -12.16 -8.05 9.10
C ILE A 190 -11.30 -8.27 10.35
N LEU A 191 -11.13 -7.22 11.15
CA LEU A 191 -10.24 -7.11 12.30
C LEU A 191 -11.05 -6.80 13.58
N PRO A 192 -11.91 -7.71 14.05
CA PRO A 192 -12.67 -7.52 15.29
C PRO A 192 -11.79 -7.54 16.55
N GLY A 193 -10.52 -7.96 16.43
CA GLY A 193 -9.53 -7.88 17.51
C GLY A 193 -8.09 -7.97 16.98
N GLY A 194 -7.13 -7.72 17.85
CA GLY A 194 -5.70 -7.76 17.56
C GLY A 194 -5.08 -9.16 17.56
N ILE A 195 -3.81 -9.22 17.15
CA ILE A 195 -2.94 -10.41 17.31
C ILE A 195 -1.98 -10.23 18.49
N ASP A 196 -1.45 -11.35 18.97
CA ASP A 196 -0.42 -11.33 20.00
C ASP A 196 0.90 -10.69 19.51
N LYS A 197 1.72 -10.23 20.46
CA LYS A 197 2.99 -9.54 20.18
C LYS A 197 3.99 -10.43 19.43
N ALA A 198 4.01 -11.74 19.67
CA ALA A 198 4.93 -12.66 18.99
C ALA A 198 4.54 -12.85 17.52
N SER A 199 3.24 -12.94 17.22
CA SER A 199 2.72 -13.01 15.85
C SER A 199 2.97 -11.70 15.08
N ALA A 200 2.83 -10.55 15.74
CA ALA A 200 3.16 -9.25 15.14
C ALA A 200 4.66 -9.13 14.86
N GLN A 201 5.51 -9.53 15.82
CA GLN A 201 6.97 -9.52 15.66
C GLN A 201 7.43 -10.47 14.55
N ALA A 202 6.87 -11.68 14.50
CA ALA A 202 7.16 -12.63 13.42
C ALA A 202 6.82 -12.06 12.03
N PHE A 203 5.74 -11.29 11.92
CA PHE A 203 5.40 -10.60 10.67
C PHE A 203 6.41 -9.50 10.34
N LEU A 204 6.78 -8.65 11.31
CA LEU A 204 7.73 -7.56 11.11
C LEU A 204 9.13 -8.06 10.73
N ASP A 205 9.57 -9.17 11.33
CA ASP A 205 10.82 -9.87 11.05
C ASP A 205 10.74 -10.76 9.79
N GLY A 206 9.57 -10.78 9.14
CA GLY A 206 9.33 -11.58 7.95
C GLY A 206 10.36 -11.30 6.86
N THR A 207 10.81 -12.38 6.22
CA THR A 207 11.83 -12.32 5.18
C THR A 207 11.24 -12.70 3.83
N TYR A 208 11.98 -12.41 2.76
CA TYR A 208 11.60 -12.81 1.42
C TYR A 208 11.70 -14.33 1.28
N VAL A 209 10.59 -14.98 0.93
CA VAL A 209 10.54 -16.39 0.51
C VAL A 209 9.57 -16.51 -0.66
N GLN A 210 9.85 -17.36 -1.64
CA GLN A 210 8.87 -17.64 -2.68
C GLN A 210 7.88 -18.68 -2.17
N THR A 211 6.59 -18.34 -2.15
CA THR A 211 5.55 -19.27 -1.71
C THR A 211 5.15 -20.22 -2.84
N HIS A 212 4.54 -21.36 -2.48
CA HIS A 212 3.95 -22.27 -3.46
C HIS A 212 2.81 -21.62 -4.25
N GLU A 213 2.09 -20.67 -3.65
CA GLU A 213 1.02 -19.93 -4.32
C GLU A 213 1.55 -19.08 -5.48
N LEU A 214 2.77 -18.52 -5.37
CA LEU A 214 3.41 -17.81 -6.48
C LEU A 214 3.64 -18.72 -7.69
N LEU A 215 4.17 -19.93 -7.45
CA LEU A 215 4.44 -20.90 -8.52
C LEU A 215 3.14 -21.32 -9.22
N GLN A 216 2.06 -21.51 -8.44
CA GLN A 216 0.75 -21.83 -8.99
C GLN A 216 0.17 -20.66 -9.78
N ALA A 217 0.22 -19.44 -9.25
CA ALA A 217 -0.25 -18.24 -9.93
C ALA A 217 0.49 -18.00 -11.26
N ILE A 218 1.81 -18.23 -11.29
CA ILE A 218 2.60 -18.18 -12.53
C ILE A 218 2.16 -19.25 -13.51
N ALA A 219 1.94 -20.49 -13.05
CA ALA A 219 1.50 -21.59 -13.91
C ALA A 219 0.11 -21.30 -14.54
N ASP A 220 -0.83 -20.82 -13.72
CA ASP A 220 -2.21 -20.54 -14.13
C ASP A 220 -2.30 -19.34 -15.09
N ASN A 221 -1.38 -18.38 -14.96
CA ASN A 221 -1.35 -17.17 -15.78
C ASN A 221 -0.25 -17.18 -16.85
N ALA A 222 0.46 -18.29 -17.06
CA ALA A 222 1.60 -18.38 -17.95
C ALA A 222 1.32 -17.86 -19.38
N ALA A 223 0.12 -18.12 -19.90
CA ALA A 223 -0.29 -17.66 -21.22
C ALA A 223 -0.49 -16.13 -21.27
N LYS A 224 -1.06 -15.54 -20.21
CA LYS A 224 -1.30 -14.08 -20.11
C LYS A 224 -0.01 -13.31 -19.82
N ILE A 225 0.84 -13.85 -18.95
CA ILE A 225 2.19 -13.35 -18.68
C ILE A 225 2.98 -13.29 -19.99
N LYS A 226 2.95 -14.38 -20.77
CA LYS A 226 3.61 -14.46 -22.08
C LYS A 226 3.06 -13.46 -23.13
N GLN A 227 1.83 -12.98 -22.95
CA GLN A 227 1.18 -12.03 -23.84
C GLN A 227 1.30 -10.57 -23.38
N GLY A 228 1.92 -10.29 -22.22
CA GLY A 228 2.15 -8.92 -21.73
C GLY A 228 0.86 -8.19 -21.30
N ALA A 229 -0.18 -8.92 -20.89
CA ALA A 229 -1.44 -8.34 -20.49
C ALA A 229 -1.34 -7.72 -19.07
N ILE A 230 -0.88 -6.46 -19.02
CA ILE A 230 -0.75 -5.61 -17.82
C ILE A 230 -1.95 -5.76 -16.86
N GLU A 231 -3.17 -5.65 -17.37
CA GLU A 231 -4.40 -5.73 -16.56
C GLU A 231 -4.60 -7.10 -15.89
N ALA A 232 -4.13 -8.18 -16.53
CA ALA A 232 -4.18 -9.52 -15.96
C ALA A 232 -3.05 -9.75 -14.94
N LEU A 233 -1.89 -9.11 -15.14
CA LEU A 233 -0.73 -9.20 -14.26
C LEU A 233 -0.93 -8.43 -12.95
N CYS A 234 -1.69 -7.34 -12.97
CA CYS A 234 -2.01 -6.54 -11.78
C CYS A 234 -2.76 -7.33 -10.71
N ALA A 235 -3.71 -8.20 -11.11
CA ALA A 235 -4.46 -9.05 -10.18
C ALA A 235 -3.57 -10.11 -9.49
N ASP A 236 -2.42 -10.42 -10.08
CA ASP A 236 -1.48 -11.45 -9.62
C ASP A 236 -0.17 -10.85 -9.05
N GLY A 237 -0.13 -9.56 -8.67
CA GLY A 237 1.02 -8.96 -7.97
C GLY A 237 2.22 -8.60 -8.82
N PHE A 238 2.00 -8.43 -10.12
CA PHE A 238 3.01 -7.99 -11.06
C PHE A 238 2.68 -6.59 -11.60
N ALA A 239 2.04 -5.73 -10.81
CA ALA A 239 1.67 -4.41 -11.28
C ALA A 239 2.90 -3.50 -11.47
N PRO A 240 2.82 -2.46 -12.33
CA PRO A 240 3.89 -1.50 -12.44
C PRO A 240 3.98 -0.67 -11.16
N SER A 241 5.20 -0.37 -10.73
CA SER A 241 5.44 0.69 -9.75
C SER A 241 5.04 2.06 -10.29
N ASP A 242 4.89 3.07 -9.42
CA ASP A 242 4.61 4.46 -9.84
C ASP A 242 5.63 4.99 -10.84
N GLU A 243 6.90 4.61 -10.70
CA GLU A 243 7.94 5.00 -11.66
C GLU A 243 7.72 4.36 -13.03
N GLN A 244 7.37 3.07 -13.07
CA GLN A 244 7.05 2.36 -14.30
C GLN A 244 5.76 2.88 -14.94
N SER A 245 4.73 3.17 -14.15
CA SER A 245 3.48 3.78 -14.62
C SER A 245 3.72 5.14 -15.29
N ARG A 246 4.62 5.97 -14.73
CA ARG A 246 5.01 7.24 -15.37
C ARG A 246 5.68 7.03 -16.72
N VAL A 247 6.58 6.04 -16.83
CA VAL A 247 7.22 5.67 -18.10
C VAL A 247 6.17 5.20 -19.11
N ILE A 248 5.27 4.31 -18.71
CA ILE A 248 4.20 3.78 -19.57
C ILE A 248 3.30 4.92 -20.06
N ALA A 249 2.89 5.82 -19.17
CA ALA A 249 2.07 6.98 -19.53
C ALA A 249 2.76 7.88 -20.55
N ALA A 250 4.06 8.15 -20.37
CA ALA A 250 4.84 8.95 -21.31
C ALA A 250 4.91 8.28 -22.71
N VAL A 251 5.12 6.96 -22.76
CA VAL A 251 5.13 6.18 -24.01
C VAL A 251 3.76 6.24 -24.71
N ILE A 252 2.67 5.99 -23.97
CA ILE A 252 1.30 6.05 -24.50
C ILE A 252 0.98 7.45 -25.05
N ASN A 253 1.41 8.50 -24.36
CA ASN A 253 1.18 9.87 -24.80
C ASN A 253 1.89 10.18 -26.13
N SER A 254 3.17 9.81 -26.27
CA SER A 254 3.92 9.97 -27.53
C SER A 254 3.25 9.26 -28.71
N LEU A 255 2.69 8.06 -28.46
CA LEU A 255 1.95 7.31 -29.48
C LEU A 255 0.64 8.01 -29.87
N LYS A 256 -0.09 8.57 -28.90
CA LYS A 256 -1.35 9.29 -29.15
C LYS A 256 -1.14 10.61 -29.90
N THR A 257 -0.08 11.35 -29.58
CA THR A 257 0.23 12.65 -30.21
C THR A 257 0.95 12.50 -31.55
N GLY A 258 1.50 11.32 -31.84
CA GLY A 258 2.31 11.07 -33.04
C GLY A 258 3.69 11.74 -32.98
N GLU A 259 4.11 12.19 -31.79
CA GLU A 259 5.40 12.82 -31.57
C GLU A 259 6.52 11.78 -31.63
N LYS A 260 7.62 12.11 -32.32
CA LYS A 260 8.79 11.22 -32.36
C LYS A 260 9.55 11.34 -31.03
N ALA A 261 9.42 10.34 -30.18
CA ALA A 261 10.09 10.26 -28.88
C ALA A 261 11.04 9.05 -28.78
N VAL A 262 12.08 9.18 -27.96
CA VAL A 262 12.95 8.09 -27.52
C VAL A 262 12.87 8.02 -26.00
N HIS A 263 12.46 6.87 -25.46
CA HIS A 263 12.34 6.63 -24.03
C HIS A 263 13.48 5.70 -23.58
N LEU A 264 14.36 6.20 -22.70
CA LEU A 264 15.45 5.41 -22.11
C LEU A 264 15.06 5.05 -20.68
N VAL A 265 15.01 3.76 -20.37
CA VAL A 265 14.61 3.24 -19.05
C VAL A 265 15.83 2.60 -18.38
N GLU A 266 16.29 3.20 -17.29
CA GLU A 266 17.44 2.73 -16.51
C GLU A 266 16.97 2.13 -15.18
N GLY A 267 17.68 1.12 -14.67
CA GLY A 267 17.36 0.53 -13.37
C GLY A 267 18.24 -0.67 -13.01
N GLY A 268 18.43 -0.91 -11.71
CA GLY A 268 19.22 -2.04 -11.19
C GLY A 268 18.58 -3.42 -11.42
N PRO A 269 19.29 -4.53 -11.11
CA PRO A 269 18.71 -5.87 -11.14
C PRO A 269 17.43 -5.94 -10.27
N GLY A 270 16.37 -6.58 -10.77
CA GLY A 270 15.09 -6.69 -10.04
C GLY A 270 14.18 -5.46 -10.08
N SER A 271 14.60 -4.36 -10.74
CA SER A 271 13.80 -3.12 -10.86
C SER A 271 12.57 -3.23 -11.77
N GLY A 272 12.23 -4.42 -12.26
CA GLY A 272 11.06 -4.64 -13.10
C GLY A 272 11.18 -4.12 -14.55
N LYS A 273 12.36 -3.80 -15.09
CA LYS A 273 12.54 -3.33 -16.49
C LYS A 273 11.93 -4.22 -17.58
N THR A 274 11.69 -5.49 -17.29
CA THR A 274 11.08 -6.44 -18.23
C THR A 274 9.57 -6.22 -18.39
N TYR A 275 8.95 -5.55 -17.41
CA TYR A 275 7.59 -5.04 -17.49
C TYR A 275 7.50 -3.91 -18.51
#